data_AF-A0A959PZ99-F1
#
_entry.id   AF-A0A959PZ99-F1
#
_cell.length_a   1.000
_cell.length_b   1.000
_cell.length_c   1.000
_cell.angle_alpha   90.00
_cell.angle_beta   90.00
_cell.angle_gamma   90.00
#
_symmetry.space_group_name_H-M   'P 1'
#
loop_
_entity.id
_entity.type
_entity.pdbx_description
1 polymer ?
#
loop_
_entity_poly.entity_id
_entity_poly.type
_entity_poly.pdbx_seq_one_letter_code
_entity_poly.pdbx_strand_id
1 'polypeptide(L)' 'MKLAKQWLLNAREVMDKLEKTQMDNIEKAANIMADSIECGRWVHTFGCGHSTLPIEEMYPRIGGFVGFHPIIELPLS' A
#
# COMPACT_ATOMS: atom_id res chain seq x y z
N MET A 1 7.27 -24.43 -21.65
CA MET A 1 6.91 -23.00 -21.58
C MET A 1 8.15 -22.19 -21.17
N LYS A 2 8.40 -21.00 -21.73
CA LYS A 2 9.56 -20.17 -21.31
C LYS A 2 9.38 -19.71 -19.86
N LEU A 3 10.43 -19.78 -19.03
CA LEU A 3 10.37 -19.38 -17.61
C LEU A 3 9.85 -17.95 -17.39
N ALA A 4 10.27 -17.00 -18.23
CA ALA A 4 9.76 -15.63 -18.18
C ALA A 4 8.24 -15.54 -18.36
N LYS A 5 7.64 -16.42 -19.20
CA LYS A 5 6.17 -16.47 -19.36
C LYS A 5 5.49 -17.08 -18.14
N GLN A 6 6.06 -18.11 -17.52
CA GLN A 6 5.52 -18.66 -16.27
C GLN A 6 5.53 -17.62 -15.16
N TRP A 7 6.63 -16.86 -15.01
CA TRP A 7 6.73 -15.81 -14.01
C TRP A 7 5.65 -14.72 -14.21
N LEU A 8 5.45 -14.27 -15.45
CA LEU A 8 4.40 -13.30 -15.78
C LEU A 8 2.99 -13.83 -15.50
N LEU A 9 2.74 -15.12 -15.77
CA LEU A 9 1.46 -15.75 -15.45
C LEU A 9 1.22 -15.77 -13.95
N ASN A 10 2.21 -16.18 -13.16
CA ASN A 10 2.09 -16.22 -11.69
C ASN A 10 1.83 -14.83 -11.10
N ALA A 11 2.51 -13.79 -11.60
CA ALA A 11 2.27 -12.42 -11.14
C ALA A 11 0.83 -11.96 -11.43
N ARG A 12 0.29 -12.29 -12.61
CA ARG A 12 -1.11 -11.98 -12.97
C ARG A 12 -2.11 -12.73 -12.09
N GLU A 13 -1.86 -14.01 -11.81
CA GLU A 13 -2.74 -14.79 -10.93
C GLU A 13 -2.83 -14.20 -9.51
N VAL A 14 -1.73 -13.64 -8.98
CA VAL A 14 -1.75 -12.92 -7.71
C VAL A 14 -2.64 -11.68 -7.81
N MET A 15 -2.50 -10.89 -8.87
CA MET A 15 -3.34 -9.69 -9.08
C MET A 15 -4.82 -10.04 -9.22
N ASP A 16 -5.15 -11.08 -10.01
CA ASP A 16 -6.52 -11.56 -10.19
C ASP A 16 -7.14 -12.01 -8.87
N LYS A 17 -6.35 -12.67 -8.01
CA LYS A 17 -6.82 -13.12 -6.69
C LYS A 17 -7.07 -11.94 -5.76
N LEU A 18 -6.22 -10.91 -5.79
CA LEU A 18 -6.41 -9.70 -5.01
C LEU A 18 -7.71 -9.00 -5.43
N GLU A 19 -7.92 -8.79 -6.73
CA GLU A 19 -9.14 -8.18 -7.26
C GLU A 19 -10.39 -8.97 -6.86
N LYS A 20 -10.37 -10.30 -6.97
CA LYS A 20 -11.53 -11.13 -6.65
C LYS A 20 -11.86 -11.24 -5.16
N THR A 21 -10.92 -10.95 -4.27
CA THR A 21 -11.07 -11.29 -2.84
C THR A 21 -10.85 -10.15 -1.86
N GLN A 22 -10.19 -9.06 -2.25
CA GLN A 22 -9.75 -8.02 -1.31
C GLN A 22 -10.41 -6.65 -1.50
N MET A 23 -11.24 -6.45 -2.53
CA MET A 23 -11.80 -5.12 -2.78
C MET A 23 -12.61 -4.56 -1.60
N ASP A 24 -13.48 -5.37 -1.00
CA ASP A 24 -14.25 -4.95 0.19
C ASP A 24 -13.34 -4.60 1.38
N ASN A 25 -12.22 -5.30 1.55
CA ASN A 25 -11.27 -5.03 2.63
C ASN A 25 -10.47 -3.75 2.38
N ILE A 26 -10.09 -3.50 1.12
CA ILE A 26 -9.42 -2.27 0.69
C ILE A 26 -10.34 -1.09 0.92
N GLU A 27 -11.63 -1.19 0.55
CA GLU A 27 -12.61 -0.14 0.77
C GLU A 27 -12.84 0.12 2.26
N LYS A 28 -12.98 -0.93 3.09
CA LYS A 28 -13.09 -0.78 4.55
C LYS A 28 -11.88 -0.06 5.15
N ALA A 29 -10.67 -0.43 4.73
CA ALA A 29 -9.46 0.24 5.18
C ALA A 29 -9.44 1.72 4.74
N ALA A 30 -9.83 2.00 3.49
CA ALA A 30 -9.94 3.37 2.97
C ALA A 30 -10.90 4.23 3.79
N ASN A 31 -12.09 3.71 4.13
CA ASN A 31 -13.08 4.43 4.94
C ASN A 31 -12.54 4.72 6.35
N ILE A 32 -11.92 3.75 7.02
CA ILE A 32 -11.32 3.97 8.36
C ILE A 32 -10.26 5.08 8.31
N MET A 33 -9.43 5.09 7.27
CA MET A 33 -8.41 6.11 7.07
C MET A 33 -9.02 7.48 6.79
N ALA A 34 -10.03 7.54 5.92
CA ALA A 34 -10.75 8.78 5.59
C ALA A 34 -11.46 9.37 6.81
N ASP A 35 -12.21 8.57 7.56
CA ASP A 35 -12.93 9.01 8.77
C ASP A 35 -11.97 9.57 9.83
N SER A 36 -10.78 8.97 9.98
CA SER A 36 -9.74 9.47 10.88
C SER A 36 -9.25 10.86 10.45
N ILE A 37 -8.95 11.01 9.15
CA ILE A 37 -8.42 12.27 8.61
C ILE A 37 -9.47 13.38 8.63
N GLU A 38 -10.75 13.06 8.33
CA GLU A 38 -11.86 14.00 8.42
C GLU A 38 -12.00 14.60 9.83
N CYS A 39 -11.75 13.78 10.86
CA CYS A 39 -11.74 14.23 12.26
C CYS A 39 -10.48 15.04 12.65
N GLY A 40 -9.63 15.44 11.70
CA GLY A 40 -8.38 16.15 11.95
C GLY A 40 -7.30 15.29 12.62
N ARG A 41 -7.42 13.96 12.56
CA ARG A 41 -6.44 13.01 13.11
C ARG A 41 -5.52 12.49 12.00
N TRP A 42 -4.50 11.76 12.41
CA TRP A 42 -3.50 11.20 11.50
C TRP A 42 -3.77 9.72 11.25
N VAL A 43 -3.35 9.25 10.08
CA VAL A 43 -3.17 7.83 9.77
C VAL A 43 -1.68 7.54 9.82
N HIS A 44 -1.26 6.82 10.87
CA HIS A 44 0.12 6.38 10.99
C HIS A 44 0.37 5.14 10.14
N THR A 45 1.38 5.20 9.28
CA THR A 45 1.82 4.06 8.47
C THR A 45 3.20 3.62 8.91
N PHE A 46 3.42 2.31 9.02
CA PHE A 46 4.70 1.74 9.48
C PHE A 46 5.08 0.51 8.67
N GLY A 47 6.37 0.40 8.36
CA GLY A 47 6.95 -0.72 7.63
C GLY A 47 8.43 -0.90 7.99
N CYS A 48 8.92 -2.12 7.87
CA CYS A 48 10.32 -2.48 8.10
C CYS A 48 10.87 -3.23 6.88
N GLY A 49 12.11 -2.93 6.47
CA GLY A 49 12.72 -3.48 5.26
C GLY A 49 11.90 -3.15 4.01
N HIS A 50 11.67 -4.12 3.12
CA HIS A 50 10.91 -3.90 1.87
C HIS A 50 9.46 -3.45 2.08
N SER A 51 8.91 -3.61 3.28
CA SER A 51 7.57 -3.11 3.61
C SER A 51 7.52 -1.60 3.82
N THR A 52 8.65 -0.87 3.78
CA THR A 52 8.63 0.60 3.69
C THR A 52 8.19 1.08 2.30
N LEU A 53 8.45 0.30 1.25
CA LEU A 53 8.21 0.71 -0.14
C LEU A 53 6.75 1.13 -0.42
N PRO A 54 5.70 0.41 0.03
CA PRO A 54 4.32 0.84 -0.20
C PRO A 54 3.98 2.15 0.53
N ILE A 55 4.65 2.44 1.65
CA ILE A 55 4.44 3.66 2.42
C ILE A 55 5.08 4.84 1.71
N GLU A 56 6.33 4.67 1.27
CA GLU A 56 7.06 5.66 0.47
C GLU A 56 6.35 5.95 -0.84
N GLU A 57 5.76 4.94 -1.49
CA GLU A 57 4.96 5.10 -2.71
C GLU A 57 3.66 5.87 -2.45
N MET A 58 3.14 5.88 -1.22
CA MET A 58 1.91 6.60 -0.87
C MET A 58 2.19 8.03 -0.37
N TYR A 59 3.21 8.23 0.48
CA TYR A 59 3.54 9.53 1.08
C TYR A 59 4.97 9.55 1.70
N PRO A 60 5.76 10.62 1.52
CA PRO A 60 5.45 11.87 0.81
C PRO A 60 5.67 11.75 -0.71
N ARG A 61 4.65 12.10 -1.51
CA ARG A 61 4.74 12.18 -2.97
C ARG A 61 3.91 13.32 -3.54
N ILE A 62 4.24 13.75 -4.76
CA ILE A 62 3.36 14.61 -5.55
C ILE A 62 2.05 13.84 -5.83
N GLY A 63 0.92 14.46 -5.48
CA GLY A 63 -0.40 13.83 -5.52
C GLY A 63 -0.77 13.00 -4.29
N GLY A 64 0.08 12.99 -3.24
CA GLY A 64 -0.26 12.40 -1.95
C GLY A 64 -1.31 13.24 -1.20
N PHE A 65 -2.12 12.59 -0.37
CA PHE A 65 -3.14 13.25 0.44
C PHE A 65 -2.59 13.63 1.82
N VAL A 66 -2.96 14.81 2.32
CA VAL A 66 -2.57 15.27 3.66
C VAL A 66 -3.33 14.47 4.72
N GLY A 67 -2.63 13.95 5.72
CA GLY A 67 -3.22 13.16 6.82
C GLY A 67 -2.52 11.83 7.06
N PHE A 68 -1.72 11.36 6.10
CA PHE A 68 -0.82 10.22 6.31
C PHE A 68 0.48 10.66 6.99
N HIS A 69 0.91 9.90 7.99
CA HIS A 69 2.14 10.10 8.74
C HIS A 69 3.01 8.84 8.68
N PRO A 70 4.03 8.81 7.80
CA PRO A 70 4.90 7.67 7.65
C PRO A 70 5.90 7.57 8.81
N ILE A 71 5.99 6.38 9.39
CA ILE A 71 6.97 5.97 10.39
C ILE A 71 7.77 4.84 9.74
N ILE A 72 8.79 5.22 8.98
CA ILE A 72 9.62 4.29 8.23
C ILE A 72 11.08 4.42 8.66
N GLU A 73 11.80 3.31 8.63
CA GLU A 73 13.24 3.30 8.84
C GLU A 73 13.93 3.94 7.62
N LEU A 74 14.82 4.91 7.85
CA LEU A 74 15.70 5.39 6.78
C LEU A 74 16.66 4.26 6.41
N PRO A 75 16.86 3.95 5.12
CA PRO A 75 17.82 2.93 4.73
C PRO A 75 19.18 3.27 5.34
N LEU A 76 19.66 2.41 6.25
CA LEU A 76 21.02 2.49 6.77
C LEU A 76 21.96 2.27 5.58
N SER A 77 22.72 3.31 5.27
CA SER A 77 23.78 3.34 4.26
C SER A 77 24.88 2.33 4.56
#